data_AF-A0A2W6BJ90-F1
#
_entry.id   AF-A0A2W6BJ90-F1
#
_cell.length_a   1.000
_cell.length_b   1.000
_cell.length_c   1.000
_cell.angle_alpha   90.00
_cell.angle_beta   90.00
_cell.angle_gamma   90.00
#
_symmetry.space_group_name_H-M   'P 1'
#
loop_
_entity.id
_entity.type
_entity.pdbx_description
1 polymer ?
#
loop_
_entity_poly.entity_id
_entity_poly.type
_entity_poly.pdbx_seq_one_letter_code
_entity_poly.pdbx_strand_id
1 'polypeptide(L)'
;MSAAPRAWIESFGELVKFTAKVLGEVLGLRVFRFFGEALRQSGILIVSSTLVIFGLVFIIGLQCGIEGAYFDRANGVPEYAGVFAAWCDLRELIPLVFGYMMAAKIGTGIVAELGSMRISDEIDALEVMGISG
;
A
#
# COMPACT_ATOMS: atom_id res chain seq x y z
N MET A 1 19.23 -30.37 4.77
CA MET A 1 17.93 -29.81 4.36
C MET A 1 17.01 -29.45 5.55
N SER A 2 17.51 -29.33 6.78
CA SER A 2 16.72 -29.11 8.01
C SER A 2 16.92 -27.74 8.70
N ALA A 3 17.57 -26.76 8.05
CA ALA A 3 17.84 -25.44 8.61
C ALA A 3 16.74 -24.38 8.34
N ALA A 4 15.82 -24.66 7.43
CA ALA A 4 14.76 -23.74 7.00
C ALA A 4 13.86 -23.20 8.13
N PRO A 5 13.39 -24.01 9.12
CA PRO A 5 12.43 -23.51 10.10
C PRO A 5 13.05 -22.53 11.10
N ARG A 6 14.34 -22.69 11.45
CA ARG A 6 15.02 -21.81 12.42
C ARG A 6 15.32 -20.43 11.82
N ALA A 7 15.79 -20.39 10.57
CA ALA A 7 16.05 -19.15 9.87
C ALA A 7 14.78 -18.30 9.69
N TRP A 8 13.64 -18.95 9.42
CA TRP A 8 12.35 -18.26 9.26
C TRP A 8 11.88 -17.58 10.55
N ILE A 9 12.05 -18.27 11.68
CA ILE A 9 11.73 -17.72 13.01
C ILE A 9 12.66 -16.54 13.34
N GLU A 10 13.95 -16.65 12.99
CA GLU A 10 14.93 -15.60 13.26
C GLU A 10 14.66 -14.34 12.43
N SER A 11 14.38 -14.47 11.13
CA SER A 11 13.98 -13.34 10.28
C SER A 11 12.67 -12.70 10.72
N PHE A 12 11.69 -13.50 11.14
CA PHE A 12 10.43 -12.98 11.68
C PHE A 12 10.66 -12.22 12.99
N GLY A 13 11.54 -12.72 13.85
CA GLY A 13 11.93 -12.04 15.09
C GLY A 13 12.58 -10.67 14.84
N GLU A 14 13.48 -10.58 13.86
CA GLU A 14 14.10 -9.31 13.47
C GLU A 14 13.09 -8.32 12.88
N LEU A 15 12.17 -8.80 12.04
CA LEU A 15 11.08 -7.97 11.51
C LEU A 15 10.22 -7.39 12.63
N VAL A 16 9.80 -8.23 13.58
CA VAL A 16 8.97 -7.80 14.71
C VAL A 16 9.69 -6.79 15.59
N LYS A 17 10.98 -7.00 15.89
CA LYS A 17 11.79 -6.03 16.66
C LYS A 17 11.88 -4.69 15.94
N PHE A 18 12.15 -4.71 14.64
CA PHE A 18 12.22 -3.50 13.82
C PHE A 18 10.88 -2.75 13.81
N THR A 19 9.78 -3.46 13.55
CA THR A 19 8.43 -2.87 13.57
C THR A 19 8.08 -2.30 14.95
N ALA A 20 8.41 -3.00 16.04
CA ALA A 20 8.15 -2.51 17.40
C ALA A 20 8.94 -1.24 17.72
N LYS A 21 10.21 -1.16 17.29
CA LYS A 21 11.04 0.05 17.43
C LYS A 21 10.41 1.23 16.69
N VAL A 22 10.06 1.05 15.42
CA VAL A 22 9.40 2.09 14.59
C VAL A 22 8.07 2.52 15.22
N LEU A 23 7.25 1.57 15.69
CA LEU A 23 5.98 1.89 16.34
C LEU A 23 6.18 2.71 17.61
N GLY A 24 7.20 2.39 18.42
CA GLY A 24 7.57 3.15 19.61
C GLY A 24 8.01 4.58 19.28
N GLU A 25 8.73 4.79 18.19
CA GLU A 25 9.13 6.13 17.73
C GLU A 25 7.96 6.97 17.20
N VAL A 26 7.03 6.33 16.49
CA VAL A 26 5.80 6.95 15.99
C VAL A 26 4.90 7.37 17.16
N LEU A 27 4.65 6.45 18.12
CA LEU A 27 3.85 6.72 19.32
C LEU A 27 4.53 7.72 20.25
N GLY A 28 5.87 7.75 20.27
CA GLY A 28 6.67 8.74 21.00
C GLY A 28 6.64 10.15 20.40
N LEU A 29 5.83 10.40 19.36
CA LEU A 29 5.66 11.69 18.67
C LEU A 29 6.96 12.28 18.08
N ARG A 30 8.07 11.53 18.08
CA ARG A 30 9.34 11.97 17.48
C ARG A 30 9.24 12.16 15.97
N VAL A 31 8.28 11.47 15.35
CA VAL A 31 7.94 11.61 13.92
C VAL A 31 7.57 13.06 13.54
N PHE A 32 7.03 13.85 14.47
CA PHE A 32 6.68 15.25 14.18
C PHE A 32 7.91 16.11 13.88
N ARG A 33 9.11 15.70 14.33
CA ARG A 33 10.36 16.38 13.97
C ARG A 33 10.66 16.33 12.48
N PHE A 34 10.21 15.28 11.79
CA PHE A 34 10.42 15.04 10.36
C PHE A 34 9.11 15.10 9.57
N PHE A 35 8.08 15.74 10.12
CA PHE A 35 6.74 15.77 9.53
C PHE A 35 6.72 16.33 8.10
N GLY A 36 7.51 17.37 7.83
CA GLY A 36 7.63 17.95 6.49
C GLY A 36 8.19 16.95 5.46
N GLU A 37 9.17 16.15 5.85
CA GLU A 37 9.77 15.13 4.99
C GLU A 37 8.82 13.94 4.79
N ALA A 38 8.12 13.51 5.84
CA ALA A 38 7.08 12.48 5.75
C ALA A 38 5.94 12.90 4.81
N LEU A 39 5.51 14.16 4.85
CA LEU A 39 4.53 14.70 3.91
C LEU A 39 5.07 14.77 2.47
N ARG A 40 6.34 15.16 2.30
CA ARG A 40 6.99 15.19 0.98
C ARG A 40 7.04 13.79 0.36
N GLN A 41 7.51 12.80 1.10
CA GLN A 41 7.58 11.41 0.64
C GLN A 41 6.19 10.83 0.35
N SER A 42 5.22 11.03 1.25
CA SER A 42 3.85 10.56 1.01
C SER A 42 3.23 11.23 -0.23
N GLY A 43 3.47 12.53 -0.44
CA GLY A 43 3.06 13.23 -1.66
C GLY A 43 3.64 12.63 -2.94
N ILE A 44 4.94 12.32 -2.96
CA ILE A 44 5.61 11.68 -4.11
C ILE A 44 5.01 10.30 -4.39
N LEU A 45 4.81 9.49 -3.34
CA LEU A 45 4.22 8.15 -3.45
C LEU A 45 2.78 8.18 -3.97
N ILE A 46 1.97 9.15 -3.50
CA ILE A 46 0.59 9.33 -3.96
C ILE A 46 0.56 9.78 -5.42
N VAL A 47 1.30 10.84 -5.77
CA VAL A 47 1.29 11.43 -7.12
C VAL A 47 1.81 10.43 -8.15
N SER A 48 2.86 9.67 -7.83
CA SER A 48 3.40 8.63 -8.72
C SER A 48 2.46 7.43 -8.90
N SER A 49 1.49 7.24 -7.99
CA SER A 49 0.52 6.16 -8.05
C SER A 49 -0.78 6.56 -8.74
N THR A 50 -1.11 7.85 -8.80
CA THR A 50 -2.37 8.42 -9.31
C THR A 50 -2.88 7.78 -10.61
N LEU A 51 -2.03 7.62 -11.62
CA LEU A 51 -2.43 7.01 -12.90
C LEU A 51 -2.90 5.55 -12.74
N VAL A 52 -2.23 4.79 -11.89
CA VAL A 52 -2.60 3.39 -11.60
C VAL A 52 -3.93 3.36 -10.86
N ILE A 53 -4.14 4.25 -9.88
CA ILE A 53 -5.39 4.34 -9.11
C ILE A 53 -6.56 4.65 -10.06
N PHE A 54 -6.43 5.66 -10.92
CA PHE A 54 -7.48 6.01 -11.87
C PHE A 54 -7.80 4.89 -12.85
N GLY A 55 -6.77 4.24 -13.41
CA GLY A 55 -6.96 3.11 -14.32
C GLY A 55 -7.69 1.95 -13.65
N LEU A 56 -7.31 1.64 -12.40
CA LEU A 56 -7.91 0.56 -11.64
C LEU A 56 -9.37 0.84 -11.28
N VAL A 57 -9.68 2.04 -10.78
CA VAL A 57 -11.06 2.44 -10.45
C VAL A 57 -11.92 2.46 -11.72
N PHE A 58 -11.40 2.93 -12.84
CA PHE A 58 -12.12 2.96 -14.12
C PHE A 58 -12.49 1.55 -14.61
N ILE A 59 -11.53 0.62 -14.61
CA ILE A 59 -11.76 -0.76 -15.09
C ILE A 59 -12.78 -1.47 -14.18
N ILE A 60 -12.64 -1.32 -12.87
CA ILE A 60 -13.53 -1.94 -11.88
C ILE A 60 -14.95 -1.39 -11.97
N GLY A 61 -15.10 -0.07 -12.04
CA GLY A 61 -16.41 0.57 -12.17
C GLY A 61 -17.12 0.17 -13.46
N LEU A 62 -16.37 0.05 -14.57
CA LEU A 62 -16.93 -0.49 -15.81
C LEU A 62 -17.41 -1.94 -15.64
N GLN A 63 -16.66 -2.77 -14.92
CA GLN A 63 -17.02 -4.16 -14.71
C GLN A 63 -18.30 -4.30 -13.86
N CYS A 64 -18.41 -3.62 -12.71
CA CYS A 64 -19.63 -3.60 -11.90
C CYS A 64 -20.84 -3.07 -12.69
N GLY A 65 -20.64 -2.02 -13.50
CA GLY A 65 -21.71 -1.44 -14.32
C GLY A 65 -22.21 -2.39 -15.41
N ILE A 66 -21.31 -3.04 -16.13
CA ILE A 66 -21.66 -3.95 -17.22
C ILE A 66 -22.28 -5.24 -16.67
N GLU A 67 -21.62 -5.90 -15.71
CA GLU A 67 -22.09 -7.16 -15.12
C GLU A 67 -23.39 -6.95 -14.34
N GLY A 68 -23.50 -5.87 -13.58
CA GLY A 68 -24.72 -5.48 -12.88
C GLY A 68 -25.90 -5.27 -13.81
N ALA A 69 -25.69 -4.56 -14.92
CA ALA A 69 -26.75 -4.34 -15.91
C ALA A 69 -27.18 -5.63 -16.63
N TYR A 70 -26.30 -6.61 -16.81
CA TYR A 70 -26.68 -7.92 -17.34
C TYR A 70 -27.43 -8.75 -16.30
N PHE A 71 -26.98 -8.74 -15.04
CA PHE A 71 -27.60 -9.44 -13.94
C PHE A 71 -29.04 -8.95 -13.70
N ASP A 72 -29.24 -7.65 -13.60
CA ASP A 72 -30.57 -7.07 -13.33
C ASP A 72 -31.54 -7.27 -14.50
N ARG A 73 -31.04 -7.24 -15.74
CA ARG A 73 -31.83 -7.61 -16.92
C ARG A 73 -32.25 -9.08 -16.90
N ALA A 74 -31.37 -9.99 -16.49
CA ALA A 74 -31.68 -11.41 -16.40
C ALA A 74 -32.73 -11.73 -15.32
N ASN A 75 -32.76 -10.92 -14.25
CA ASN A 75 -33.74 -11.05 -13.16
C ASN A 75 -35.06 -10.28 -13.40
N GLY A 76 -35.17 -9.56 -14.53
CA GLY A 76 -36.40 -8.82 -14.90
C GLY A 76 -36.57 -7.48 -14.21
N VAL A 77 -35.51 -6.92 -13.61
CA VAL A 77 -35.51 -5.67 -12.83
C VAL A 77 -34.43 -4.67 -13.33
N PRO A 78 -34.44 -4.29 -14.61
CA PRO A 78 -33.38 -3.46 -15.22
C PRO A 78 -33.21 -2.07 -14.59
N GLU A 79 -34.24 -1.53 -13.93
CA GLU A 79 -34.22 -0.24 -13.24
C GLU A 79 -33.28 -0.22 -12.02
N TYR A 80 -32.91 -1.37 -11.47
CA TYR A 80 -32.00 -1.47 -10.31
C TYR A 80 -30.52 -1.44 -10.69
N ALA A 81 -30.18 -1.50 -11.99
CA ALA A 81 -28.80 -1.61 -12.47
C ALA A 81 -27.88 -0.49 -11.95
N GLY A 82 -28.40 0.74 -11.87
CA GLY A 82 -27.64 1.87 -11.33
C GLY A 82 -27.41 1.79 -9.82
N VAL A 83 -28.38 1.25 -9.08
CA VAL A 83 -28.28 1.06 -7.62
C VAL A 83 -27.28 -0.04 -7.30
N PHE A 84 -27.35 -1.16 -8.03
CA PHE A 84 -26.40 -2.26 -7.88
C PHE A 84 -24.97 -1.81 -8.18
N ALA A 85 -24.75 -1.11 -9.30
CA ALA A 85 -23.42 -0.62 -9.67
C ALA A 85 -22.83 0.31 -8.61
N ALA A 86 -23.61 1.28 -8.11
CA ALA A 86 -23.17 2.19 -7.05
C ALA A 86 -22.84 1.46 -5.75
N TRP A 87 -23.62 0.42 -5.40
CA TRP A 87 -23.40 -0.38 -4.20
C TRP A 87 -22.15 -1.27 -4.32
N CYS A 88 -21.98 -1.95 -5.45
CA CYS A 88 -20.83 -2.78 -5.81
C CYS A 88 -19.52 -1.99 -5.71
N ASP A 89 -19.48 -0.81 -6.31
CA ASP A 89 -18.29 0.04 -6.34
C ASP A 89 -17.95 0.62 -4.97
N LEU A 90 -18.87 1.34 -4.34
CA LEU A 90 -18.58 2.13 -3.14
C LEU A 90 -18.35 1.28 -1.89
N ARG A 91 -19.04 0.13 -1.78
CA ARG A 91 -19.04 -0.67 -0.56
C ARG A 91 -18.04 -1.82 -0.60
N GLU A 92 -17.87 -2.45 -1.76
CA GLU A 92 -17.09 -3.69 -1.86
C GLU A 92 -15.82 -3.52 -2.66
N LEU A 93 -15.93 -3.23 -3.97
CA LEU A 93 -14.77 -3.34 -4.84
C LEU A 93 -13.75 -2.21 -4.66
N ILE A 94 -14.18 -0.95 -4.56
CA ILE A 94 -13.21 0.16 -4.43
C ILE A 94 -12.39 0.02 -3.13
N PRO A 95 -12.98 -0.17 -1.93
CA PRO A 95 -12.18 -0.29 -0.71
C PRO A 95 -11.23 -1.50 -0.73
N LEU A 96 -11.71 -2.64 -1.23
CA LEU A 96 -10.95 -3.88 -1.26
C LEU A 96 -9.76 -3.75 -2.22
N VAL A 97 -10.01 -3.37 -3.46
CA VAL A 97 -8.94 -3.32 -4.46
C VAL A 97 -7.99 -2.15 -4.19
N PHE A 98 -8.48 -1.02 -3.69
CA PHE A 98 -7.61 0.06 -3.25
C PHE A 98 -6.63 -0.40 -2.18
N GLY A 99 -7.08 -1.16 -1.17
CA GLY A 99 -6.20 -1.72 -0.13
C GLY A 99 -5.08 -2.60 -0.69
N TYR A 100 -5.44 -3.56 -1.56
CA TYR A 100 -4.45 -4.44 -2.21
C TYR A 100 -3.47 -3.66 -3.10
N MET A 101 -3.98 -2.74 -3.91
CA MET A 101 -3.17 -1.93 -4.82
C MET A 101 -2.21 -1.04 -4.03
N MET A 102 -2.68 -0.38 -2.97
CA MET A 102 -1.82 0.47 -2.13
C MET A 102 -0.72 -0.36 -1.48
N ALA A 103 -1.04 -1.53 -0.92
CA ALA A 103 -0.05 -2.43 -0.34
C ALA A 103 1.01 -2.85 -1.38
N ALA A 104 0.59 -3.21 -2.59
CA ALA A 104 1.50 -3.63 -3.66
C ALA A 104 2.35 -2.47 -4.20
N LYS A 105 1.73 -1.39 -4.67
CA LYS A 105 2.39 -0.26 -5.33
C LYS A 105 3.27 0.54 -4.37
N ILE A 106 2.76 0.88 -3.19
CA ILE A 106 3.51 1.68 -2.22
C ILE A 106 4.55 0.81 -1.52
N GLY A 107 4.20 -0.43 -1.14
CA GLY A 107 5.15 -1.35 -0.52
C GLY A 107 6.37 -1.61 -1.40
N THR A 108 6.16 -1.89 -2.68
CA THR A 108 7.27 -2.07 -3.63
C THR A 108 8.06 -0.78 -3.87
N GLY A 109 7.40 0.38 -3.88
CA GLY A 109 8.06 1.67 -4.00
C GLY A 109 9.04 1.94 -2.86
N ILE A 110 8.60 1.74 -1.61
CA ILE A 110 9.43 1.90 -0.41
C ILE A 110 10.63 0.93 -0.45
N VAL A 111 10.38 -0.34 -0.81
CA VAL A 111 11.46 -1.34 -0.93
C VAL A 111 12.47 -0.96 -2.02
N ALA A 112 12.00 -0.45 -3.16
CA ALA A 112 12.88 -0.03 -4.25
C ALA A 112 13.74 1.18 -3.86
N GLU A 113 13.18 2.16 -3.16
CA GLU A 113 13.91 3.34 -2.68
C GLU A 113 14.99 2.93 -1.66
N LEU A 114 14.63 2.15 -0.63
CA LEU A 114 15.61 1.62 0.34
C LEU A 114 16.68 0.74 -0.32
N GLY A 115 16.29 -0.05 -1.32
CA GLY A 115 17.21 -0.87 -2.12
C GLY A 115 18.22 0.00 -2.89
N SER A 116 17.76 1.09 -3.51
CA SER A 116 18.66 2.03 -4.21
C SER A 116 19.62 2.72 -3.24
N MET A 117 19.15 3.18 -2.08
CA MET A 117 20.01 3.79 -1.06
C MET A 117 21.09 2.83 -0.57
N ARG A 118 20.79 1.52 -0.50
CA ARG A 118 21.77 0.51 -0.13
C ARG A 118 22.80 0.24 -1.22
N ILE A 119 22.41 0.25 -2.49
CA ILE A 119 23.33 0.05 -3.63
C ILE A 119 24.24 1.26 -3.82
N SER A 120 23.74 2.45 -3.47
CA SER A 120 24.48 3.72 -3.53
C SER A 120 25.28 4.05 -2.27
N ASP A 121 25.39 3.13 -1.31
CA ASP A 121 26.10 3.28 -0.03
C ASP A 121 25.61 4.46 0.84
N GLU A 122 24.40 4.99 0.58
CA GLU A 122 23.84 6.13 1.32
C GLU A 122 23.48 5.74 2.77
N ILE A 123 23.06 4.49 2.99
CA ILE A 123 22.74 3.97 4.33
C ILE A 123 23.99 3.95 5.20
N ASP A 124 25.10 3.44 4.67
CA ASP A 124 26.38 3.35 5.38
C ASP A 124 26.95 4.74 5.67
N ALA A 125 26.77 5.69 4.74
CA ALA A 125 27.13 7.08 4.96
C ALA A 125 26.37 7.71 6.15
N LEU A 126 25.07 7.43 6.29
CA LEU A 126 24.27 7.91 7.42
C LEU A 126 24.72 7.31 8.76
N GLU A 127 25.17 6.05 8.75
CA GLU A 127 25.71 5.38 9.93
C GLU A 127 27.03 6.03 10.38
N VAL A 128 27.95 6.33 9.45
CA VAL A 128 29.23 6.99 9.75
C VAL A 128 29.06 8.44 10.21
N MET A 129 28.04 9.14 9.69
CA MET A 129 27.70 10.50 10.14
C MET A 129 27.08 10.55 11.54
N GLY A 130 26.83 9.41 12.19
CA GLY A 130 26.25 9.33 13.53
C GLY A 130 24.78 9.75 13.58
N ILE A 131 24.09 9.70 12.44
CA ILE A 131 22.65 10.02 12.30
C ILE A 131 21.80 8.75 12.56
N SER A 132 22.43 7.63 12.89
CA SER A 132 21.76 6.36 13.20
C SER A 132 20.83 6.49 14.43
N GLY A 133 19.55 6.16 14.20
CA GLY A 133 18.52 6.03 15.24
C GLY A 133 18.39 4.61 15.74
#